data_AF-A0A9E3T7Z9-F1
#
_entry.id   AF-A0A9E3T7Z9-F1
#
_cell.length_a   1.000
_cell.length_b   1.000
_cell.length_c   1.000
_cell.angle_alpha   90.00
_cell.angle_beta   90.00
_cell.angle_gamma   90.00
#
_symmetry.space_group_name_H-M   'P 1'
#
loop_
_entity.id
_entity.type
_entity.pdbx_description
1 polymer ?
#
loop_
_entity_poly.entity_id
_entity_poly.type
_entity_poly.pdbx_seq_one_letter_code
_entity_poly.pdbx_strand_id
1 'polypeptide(L)'
;MQIEHVSTTQLAGMAAPYNPRRISDHDLDALRRSLRFFGTVEPIVVNKRSGHIVGGHQRVRAAEAEGIDTLPVVYVDLDDPSERQLNLALNKISGEWDEEKLAAVLAELEQVGACFPLRNPSGFEGVNR
;
A
#
# COMPACT_ATOMS: atom_id res chain seq x y z
N MET A 1 -10.13 -2.84 16.67
CA MET A 1 -8.68 -2.53 16.80
C MET A 1 -8.55 -1.02 16.91
N GLN A 2 -7.70 -0.54 17.81
CA GLN A 2 -7.43 0.90 17.96
C GLN A 2 -6.38 1.32 16.92
N ILE A 3 -6.58 2.50 16.31
CA ILE A 3 -5.62 3.10 15.37
C ILE A 3 -4.79 4.13 16.13
N GLU A 4 -3.48 4.02 16.02
CA GLU A 4 -2.50 4.96 16.57
C GLU A 4 -1.75 5.64 15.42
N HIS A 5 -1.18 6.84 15.64
CA HIS A 5 -0.34 7.49 14.63
C HIS A 5 1.10 7.45 15.08
N VAL A 6 1.96 6.85 14.24
CA VAL A 6 3.38 6.67 14.53
C VAL A 6 4.20 7.37 13.47
N SER A 7 5.37 7.91 13.84
CA SER A 7 6.22 8.60 12.88
C SER A 7 6.72 7.64 11.80
N THR A 8 6.75 8.14 10.57
CA THR A 8 7.18 7.34 9.41
C THR A 8 8.63 6.89 9.55
N THR A 9 9.51 7.76 10.08
CA THR A 9 10.92 7.42 10.38
C THR A 9 11.03 6.27 11.38
N GLN A 10 10.20 6.25 12.42
CA GLN A 10 10.19 5.13 13.37
C GLN A 10 9.73 3.84 12.67
N LEU A 11 8.67 3.92 11.87
CA LEU A 11 8.15 2.77 11.13
C LEU A 11 9.16 2.22 10.12
N ALA A 12 9.96 3.07 9.47
CA ALA A 12 11.03 2.64 8.58
C ALA A 12 12.05 1.74 9.28
N GLY A 13 12.38 2.07 10.55
CA GLY A 13 13.23 1.24 11.42
C GLY A 13 12.58 -0.05 11.91
N MET A 14 11.27 -0.22 11.72
CA MET A 14 10.49 -1.40 12.13
C MET A 14 10.28 -2.40 10.98
N ALA A 15 10.96 -2.23 9.85
CA ALA A 15 10.81 -3.13 8.71
C ALA A 15 11.24 -4.57 9.05
N ALA A 16 10.34 -5.53 8.85
CA ALA A 16 10.65 -6.95 9.02
C ALA A 16 11.78 -7.38 8.07
N PRO A 17 12.94 -7.88 8.57
CA PRO A 17 14.09 -8.23 7.73
C PRO A 17 13.84 -9.44 6.82
N TYR A 18 12.84 -10.27 7.17
CA TYR A 18 12.48 -11.47 6.42
C TYR A 18 11.37 -11.23 5.37
N ASN A 19 10.81 -10.01 5.27
CA ASN A 19 9.73 -9.73 4.33
C ASN A 19 10.22 -9.91 2.89
N PRO A 20 9.68 -10.86 2.11
CA PRO A 20 10.20 -11.16 0.78
C PRO A 20 9.73 -10.19 -0.30
N ARG A 21 8.73 -9.34 -0.03
CA ARG A 21 8.08 -8.50 -1.05
C ARG A 21 8.98 -7.37 -1.51
N ARG A 22 9.20 -7.30 -2.83
CA ARG A 22 9.80 -6.18 -3.53
C ARG A 22 8.71 -5.37 -4.25
N ILE A 23 9.01 -4.12 -4.58
CA ILE A 23 8.18 -3.26 -5.41
C ILE A 23 9.05 -2.71 -6.55
N SER A 24 8.48 -2.52 -7.73
CA SER A 24 9.15 -1.82 -8.82
C SER A 24 9.13 -0.30 -8.57
N ASP A 25 10.05 0.45 -9.17
CA ASP A 25 10.04 1.92 -9.06
C ASP A 25 8.73 2.51 -9.62
N HIS A 26 8.21 1.91 -10.70
CA HIS A 26 6.93 2.30 -11.30
C HIS A 26 5.76 2.16 -10.31
N ASP A 27 5.64 1.02 -9.64
CA ASP A 27 4.54 0.77 -8.71
C ASP A 27 4.71 1.59 -7.43
N LEU A 28 5.95 1.85 -7.03
CA LEU A 28 6.24 2.76 -5.92
C LEU A 28 5.77 4.18 -6.25
N ASP A 29 6.04 4.68 -7.45
CA ASP A 29 5.56 6.00 -7.90
C ASP A 29 4.04 6.07 -7.99
N ALA A 30 3.38 5.00 -8.42
CA ALA A 30 1.92 4.89 -8.40
C ALA A 30 1.37 4.96 -6.95
N LEU A 31 2.00 4.25 -6.03
CA LEU A 31 1.64 4.28 -4.60
C LEU A 31 1.86 5.67 -3.99
N ARG A 32 2.98 6.33 -4.32
CA ARG A 32 3.28 7.70 -3.91
C ARG A 32 2.24 8.70 -4.42
N ARG A 33 1.79 8.58 -5.67
CA ARG A 33 0.66 9.38 -6.19
C ARG A 33 -0.61 9.12 -5.38
N SER A 34 -0.95 7.86 -5.15
CA SER A 34 -2.13 7.50 -4.34
C SER A 34 -2.08 8.14 -2.95
N LEU A 35 -0.94 8.08 -2.26
CA LEU A 35 -0.76 8.72 -0.95
C LEU A 35 -0.90 10.25 -1.00
N ARG A 36 -0.41 10.92 -2.04
CA ARG A 36 -0.60 12.37 -2.21
C ARG A 36 -2.06 12.76 -2.39
N PHE A 37 -2.81 11.98 -3.19
CA PHE A 37 -4.19 12.30 -3.52
C PHE A 37 -5.17 11.92 -2.40
N PHE A 38 -4.99 10.76 -1.79
CA PHE A 38 -5.96 10.20 -0.85
C PHE A 38 -5.47 10.15 0.60
N GLY A 39 -4.20 10.45 0.85
CA GLY A 39 -3.57 10.18 2.13
C GLY A 39 -3.41 8.68 2.39
N THR A 40 -3.17 8.34 3.66
CA THR A 40 -3.06 6.93 4.07
C THR A 40 -4.41 6.41 4.55
N VAL A 41 -5.12 5.70 3.68
CA VAL A 41 -6.43 5.11 3.98
C VAL A 41 -6.31 3.78 4.73
N GLU A 42 -5.34 2.95 4.34
CA GLU A 42 -5.07 1.67 5.01
C GLU A 42 -3.96 1.81 6.06
N PRO A 43 -4.17 1.33 7.31
CA PRO A 43 -3.15 1.40 8.35
C PRO A 43 -2.01 0.41 8.14
N ILE A 44 -0.85 0.74 8.69
CA ILE A 44 0.30 -0.17 8.81
C ILE A 44 0.01 -1.18 9.93
N VAL A 45 0.30 -2.46 9.69
CA VAL A 45 0.10 -3.51 10.69
C VAL A 45 1.45 -3.79 11.35
N VAL A 46 1.52 -3.63 12.67
CA VAL A 46 2.74 -3.86 13.46
C VAL A 46 2.48 -4.90 14.53
N ASN A 47 3.41 -5.84 14.73
CA ASN A 47 3.33 -6.76 15.86
C ASN A 47 3.96 -6.13 17.12
N LYS A 48 3.21 -6.14 18.22
CA LYS A 48 3.66 -5.63 19.52
C LYS A 48 4.86 -6.39 20.07
N ARG A 49 4.94 -7.71 19.82
CA ARG A 49 5.99 -8.57 20.40
C ARG A 49 7.36 -8.32 19.78
N SER A 50 7.43 -8.33 18.46
CA SER A 50 8.69 -8.16 17.72
C SER A 50 9.01 -6.68 17.46
N GLY A 51 8.00 -5.82 17.46
CA GLY A 51 8.13 -4.45 16.97
C GLY A 51 8.24 -4.37 15.44
N HIS A 52 7.98 -5.45 14.70
CA HIS A 52 8.08 -5.45 13.24
C HIS A 52 6.78 -5.08 12.55
N ILE A 53 6.91 -4.43 11.40
CA ILE A 53 5.84 -4.30 10.42
C ILE A 53 5.51 -5.69 9.87
N VAL A 54 4.26 -6.09 10.03
CA VAL A 54 3.69 -7.29 9.42
C VAL A 54 3.11 -6.98 8.04
N GLY A 55 2.50 -5.82 7.86
CA GLY A 55 1.92 -5.38 6.59
C GLY A 55 2.02 -3.88 6.37
N GLY A 56 2.22 -3.47 5.11
CA GLY A 56 2.33 -2.06 4.72
C GLY A 56 3.76 -1.55 4.48
N HIS A 57 4.78 -2.41 4.37
CA HIS A 57 6.18 -1.97 4.15
C HIS A 57 6.35 -1.01 2.96
N GLN A 58 5.66 -1.28 1.85
CA GLN A 58 5.74 -0.42 0.66
C GLN A 58 5.03 0.93 0.87
N ARG A 59 3.96 0.96 1.68
CA ARG A 59 3.29 2.20 2.08
C ARG A 59 4.21 3.07 2.93
N VAL A 60 4.96 2.47 3.87
CA VAL A 60 5.96 3.20 4.66
C VAL A 60 7.04 3.81 3.75
N ARG A 61 7.61 3.03 2.82
CA ARG A 61 8.62 3.54 1.87
C ARG A 61 8.08 4.67 0.99
N ALA A 62 6.86 4.53 0.48
CA ALA A 62 6.22 5.57 -0.32
C ALA A 62 5.94 6.83 0.52
N ALA A 63 5.51 6.67 1.78
CA ALA A 63 5.29 7.77 2.70
C ALA A 63 6.58 8.52 3.05
N GLU A 64 7.69 7.80 3.26
CA GLU A 64 9.01 8.42 3.43
C GLU A 64 9.40 9.26 2.21
N ALA A 65 9.21 8.71 1.01
CA ALA A 65 9.52 9.41 -0.24
C ALA A 65 8.63 10.65 -0.48
N GLU A 66 7.43 10.68 0.08
CA GLU A 66 6.50 11.82 0.01
C GLU A 66 6.61 12.77 1.22
N GLY A 67 7.50 12.50 2.18
CA GLY A 67 7.69 13.34 3.36
C GLY A 67 6.48 13.36 4.29
N ILE A 68 5.70 12.28 4.35
CA ILE A 68 4.57 12.15 5.27
C ILE A 68 5.13 11.85 6.67
N ASP A 69 4.83 12.70 7.65
CA ASP A 69 5.43 12.60 8.99
C ASP A 69 4.92 11.42 9.82
N THR A 70 3.62 11.13 9.72
CA THR A 70 2.97 10.08 10.55
C THR A 70 2.03 9.22 9.74
N LEU A 71 1.96 7.94 10.08
CA LEU A 71 1.05 6.97 9.48
C LEU A 71 0.13 6.33 10.52
N PRO A 72 -1.12 6.00 10.16
CA PRO A 72 -1.99 5.20 11.00
C PRO A 72 -1.45 3.77 11.13
N VAL A 73 -1.43 3.26 12.35
CA VAL A 73 -0.92 1.94 12.74
C VAL A 73 -1.99 1.19 13.51
N VAL A 74 -2.12 -0.09 13.21
CA VAL A 74 -2.85 -1.05 14.04
C VAL A 74 -1.86 -2.08 14.57
N TYR A 75 -2.00 -2.37 15.86
CA TYR A 75 -1.13 -3.32 16.54
C TYR A 75 -1.79 -4.68 16.70
N VAL A 76 -1.05 -5.73 16.36
CA VAL A 76 -1.40 -7.13 16.61
C VAL A 76 -0.46 -7.73 17.65
N ASP A 77 -0.88 -8.82 18.29
CA ASP A 77 -0.08 -9.55 19.28
C ASP A 77 0.02 -11.00 18.83
N LEU A 78 1.10 -11.30 18.09
CA LEU A 78 1.30 -12.59 17.42
C LEU A 78 2.64 -13.21 17.85
N ASP A 79 2.71 -14.54 17.88
CA ASP A 79 4.00 -15.23 17.95
C ASP A 79 4.76 -15.14 16.61
N ASP A 80 6.06 -15.50 16.61
CA ASP A 80 6.90 -15.41 15.41
C ASP A 80 6.35 -16.22 14.21
N PRO A 81 5.85 -17.47 14.38
CA PRO A 81 5.23 -18.19 13.28
C PRO A 81 4.01 -17.48 12.69
N SER A 82 3.10 -16.98 13.53
CA SER A 82 1.88 -16.31 13.07
C SER A 82 2.18 -14.95 12.44
N GLU A 83 3.18 -14.22 12.95
CA GLU A 83 3.68 -12.99 12.34
C GLU A 83 4.17 -13.23 10.91
N ARG A 84 5.01 -14.25 10.70
CA ARG A 84 5.53 -14.60 9.37
C ARG A 84 4.42 -15.06 8.44
N GLN A 85 3.50 -15.88 8.94
CA GLN A 85 2.35 -16.36 8.17
C GLN A 85 1.47 -15.18 7.72
N LEU A 86 1.17 -14.24 8.61
CA LEU A 86 0.39 -13.06 8.27
C LEU A 86 1.14 -12.14 7.30
N ASN A 87 2.45 -11.95 7.47
CA ASN A 87 3.27 -11.17 6.53
C ASN A 87 3.21 -11.74 5.11
N LEU A 88 3.32 -13.07 4.97
CA LEU A 88 3.19 -13.73 3.67
C LEU A 88 1.76 -13.66 3.12
N ALA A 89 0.75 -13.84 3.97
CA ALA A 89 -0.65 -13.76 3.58
C ALA A 89 -0.99 -12.37 3.01
N LEU A 90 -0.63 -11.29 3.71
CA LEU A 90 -0.86 -9.92 3.24
C LEU A 90 -0.08 -9.58 1.96
N ASN A 91 1.02 -10.27 1.69
CA ASN A 91 1.75 -10.13 0.44
C ASN A 91 1.09 -10.86 -0.73
N LYS A 92 0.51 -12.04 -0.48
CA LYS A 92 0.02 -12.96 -1.52
C LYS A 92 -1.48 -12.80 -1.82
N ILE A 93 -2.29 -12.40 -0.84
CA ILE A 93 -3.73 -12.28 -0.99
C ILE A 93 -4.02 -11.05 -1.87
N SER A 94 -4.15 -11.32 -3.17
CA SER A 94 -4.67 -10.40 -4.18
C SER A 94 -5.76 -11.12 -4.96
N GLY A 95 -6.86 -10.42 -5.24
CA GLY A 95 -7.91 -10.93 -6.13
C GLY A 95 -7.58 -10.70 -7.60
N GLU A 96 -8.49 -11.13 -8.46
CA GLU A 96 -8.50 -10.83 -9.89
C GLU A 96 -9.52 -9.73 -10.18
N TRP A 97 -9.32 -8.99 -11.27
CA TRP A 97 -10.27 -7.99 -11.72
C TRP A 97 -11.41 -8.63 -12.50
N ASP A 98 -12.62 -8.12 -12.28
CA ASP A 98 -13.72 -8.28 -13.21
C ASP A 98 -13.56 -7.19 -14.29
N GLU A 99 -13.04 -7.59 -15.46
CA GLU A 99 -12.64 -6.67 -16.52
C GLU A 99 -13.81 -5.82 -17.06
N GLU A 100 -15.04 -6.36 -17.05
CA GLU A 100 -16.23 -5.62 -17.49
C GLU A 100 -16.54 -4.48 -16.50
N LYS A 101 -16.56 -4.79 -15.20
CA LYS A 101 -16.79 -3.78 -14.17
C LYS A 101 -15.64 -2.78 -14.08
N LEU A 102 -14.40 -3.23 -14.25
CA LEU A 102 -13.23 -2.35 -14.29
C LEU A 102 -13.35 -1.34 -15.43
N ALA A 103 -13.67 -1.80 -16.64
CA ALA A 103 -13.86 -0.93 -17.79
C ALA A 103 -14.99 0.09 -17.57
N ALA A 104 -16.12 -0.34 -16.98
CA ALA A 104 -17.23 0.55 -16.66
C ALA A 104 -16.83 1.66 -15.68
N VAL A 105 -16.15 1.32 -14.58
CA VAL A 105 -15.69 2.30 -13.58
C VAL A 105 -14.66 3.27 -14.17
N LEU A 106 -13.73 2.78 -14.99
CA LEU A 106 -12.74 3.65 -15.64
C LEU A 106 -13.41 4.65 -16.58
N ALA A 107 -14.39 4.21 -17.38
CA ALA A 107 -15.14 5.10 -18.28
C ALA A 107 -15.94 6.18 -17.51
N GLU A 108 -16.54 5.83 -16.37
CA GLU A 108 -17.24 6.79 -15.52
C GLU A 108 -16.30 7.83 -14.91
N LEU A 109 -15.13 7.40 -14.43
CA LEU A 109 -14.11 8.30 -13.87
C LEU A 109 -13.55 9.27 -14.93
N GLU A 110 -13.35 8.80 -16.16
CA GLU A 110 -12.94 9.65 -17.28
C GLU A 110 -13.97 10.74 -17.61
N GLN A 111 -15.26 10.42 -17.58
CA GLN A 111 -16.34 11.37 -17.87
C GLN A 111 -16.41 12.53 -16.87
N VAL A 112 -16.09 12.25 -15.60
CA VAL A 112 -16.08 13.28 -14.54
C VAL A 112 -14.71 13.96 -14.40
N GLY A 113 -13.75 13.64 -15.28
CA GLY A 113 -12.41 14.22 -15.25
C GLY A 113 -11.57 13.80 -14.04
N ALA A 114 -11.90 12.68 -13.39
CA ALA A 114 -11.13 12.16 -12.28
C ALA A 114 -9.83 11.51 -12.80
N CYS A 115 -8.69 12.09 -12.45
CA CYS A 115 -7.38 11.53 -12.81
C CYS A 115 -7.10 10.28 -11.96
N PHE A 116 -6.99 9.12 -12.60
CA PHE A 116 -6.68 7.88 -11.90
C PHE A 116 -5.17 7.79 -11.55
N PRO A 117 -4.77 7.71 -10.26
CA PRO A 117 -3.35 7.79 -9.88
C PRO A 117 -2.54 6.52 -10.16
N LEU A 118 -3.21 5.43 -10.57
CA LEU A 118 -2.64 4.10 -10.81
C LEU A 118 -2.81 3.75 -12.30
N ARG A 119 -2.00 4.29 -13.22
CA ARG A 119 -2.16 3.96 -14.65
C ARG A 119 -2.04 2.44 -14.88
N ASN A 120 -2.96 1.91 -15.68
CA ASN A 120 -3.19 0.49 -15.99
C ASN A 120 -1.91 -0.26 -16.42
N PRO A 121 -1.58 -1.46 -15.86
CA PRO A 121 -0.37 -2.23 -16.19
C PRO A 121 -0.30 -2.82 -17.61
N SER A 122 -1.26 -2.54 -18.48
CA SER A 122 -1.34 -3.08 -19.85
C SER A 122 -1.33 -2.01 -20.94
N GLY A 123 -0.47 -0.99 -20.83
CA GLY A 123 -0.04 -0.19 -22.00
C GLY A 123 -1.18 0.38 -22.87
N PHE A 124 -2.14 1.08 -22.26
CA PHE A 124 -3.08 1.91 -23.02
C PHE A 124 -2.33 3.11 -23.64
N GLU A 125 -1.81 2.92 -24.84
CA GLU A 125 -1.69 3.96 -25.86
C GLU A 125 -3.02 4.01 -26.63
N GLY A 126 -3.67 5.18 -26.61
CA GLY A 126 -4.97 5.42 -27.25
C GLY A 126 -5.87 6.12 -26.23
N VAL A 127 -6.18 7.41 -26.33
CA VAL A 127 -6.50 8.15 -27.54
C VAL A 127 -5.78 9.51 -27.52
N ASN A 128 -4.91 9.70 -28.51
CA ASN A 128 -4.52 11.01 -28.98
C ASN A 128 -5.38 11.28 -30.23
N ARG A 129 -6.34 12.20 -30.08
CA ARG A 129 -7.21 12.89 -31.07
C ARG A 129 -8.68 12.84 -30.69
#